data_AF-A0A645HVP2-F1
#
_entry.id   AF-A0A645HVP2-F1
#
_cell.length_a   1.000
_cell.length_b   1.000
_cell.length_c   1.000
_cell.angle_alpha   90.00
_cell.angle_beta   90.00
_cell.angle_gamma   90.00
#
_symmetry.space_group_name_H-M   'P 1'
#
loop_
_entity.id
_entity.type
_entity.pdbx_description
1 polymer ?
#
loop_
_entity_poly.entity_id
_entity_poly.type
_entity_poly.pdbx_seq_one_letter_code
_entity_poly.pdbx_strand_id
1 'polypeptide(L)'
;MASRIDKVANDEMMVFRIGGDEFALISGLYDYESVVRLSEQVLAKNGETIDYEGQKLPLSLWCGVTQIPESLRYSEFFTDMHHTIDKSKE
;
A
#
# COMPACT_ATOMS: atom_id res chain seq x y z
N MET A 1 -0.16 -9.21 -6.34
CA MET A 1 -0.18 -7.84 -5.79
C MET A 1 1.16 -7.43 -5.18
N ALA A 2 1.77 -8.22 -4.27
CA ALA A 2 3.07 -7.91 -3.66
C ALA A 2 4.18 -7.50 -4.66
N SER A 3 4.33 -8.21 -5.79
CA SER A 3 5.32 -7.86 -6.83
C SER A 3 5.11 -6.48 -7.49
N ARG A 4 3.90 -5.89 -7.44
CA ARG A 4 3.69 -4.51 -7.94
C ARG A 4 4.24 -3.48 -6.95
N ILE A 5 4.01 -3.70 -5.66
CA ILE A 5 4.49 -2.84 -4.57
C ILE A 5 6.01 -2.94 -4.48
N ASP A 6 6.55 -4.14 -4.57
CA ASP A 6 7.99 -4.43 -4.52
C ASP A 6 8.78 -3.75 -5.66
N LYS A 7 8.16 -3.57 -6.84
CA LYS A 7 8.77 -2.85 -7.97
C LYS A 7 8.81 -1.33 -7.81
N VAL A 8 8.03 -0.78 -6.88
CA VAL A 8 7.93 0.65 -6.60
C VAL A 8 8.62 0.99 -5.27
N ALA A 9 8.68 0.03 -4.35
CA ALA A 9 9.49 0.09 -3.15
C ALA A 9 10.98 0.13 -3.51
N ASN A 10 11.73 1.01 -2.85
CA ASN A 10 13.19 1.01 -2.90
C ASN A 10 13.74 0.15 -1.75
N ASP A 11 15.05 -0.13 -1.73
CA ASP A 11 15.69 -1.02 -0.74
C ASP A 11 15.55 -0.54 0.73
N GLU A 12 15.19 0.73 0.95
CA GLU A 12 14.97 1.30 2.28
C GLU A 12 13.51 1.17 2.75
N MET A 13 12.60 0.77 1.86
CA MET A 13 11.18 0.61 2.14
C MET A 13 10.85 -0.82 2.55
N MET A 14 9.97 -0.94 3.54
CA MET A 14 9.57 -2.24 4.06
C MET A 14 8.11 -2.54 3.75
N VAL A 15 7.87 -3.64 3.02
CA VAL A 15 6.52 -4.12 2.70
C VAL A 15 6.11 -5.19 3.70
N PHE A 16 4.95 -5.01 4.32
CA PHE A 16 4.31 -5.98 5.20
C PHE A 16 2.98 -6.43 4.62
N ARG A 17 2.68 -7.72 4.76
CA ARG A 17 1.33 -8.24 4.55
C ARG A 17 0.60 -8.23 5.88
N ILE A 18 -0.43 -7.40 5.99
CA ILE A 18 -1.21 -7.22 7.22
C ILE A 18 -2.52 -8.00 7.21
N GLY A 19 -2.93 -8.51 6.04
CA GLY A 19 -4.15 -9.30 5.89
C GLY A 19 -4.12 -10.25 4.70
N GLY A 20 -5.29 -10.79 4.36
CA GLY A 20 -5.46 -11.69 3.21
C GLY A 20 -5.00 -11.05 1.91
N ASP A 21 -5.54 -9.87 1.57
CA ASP A 21 -5.18 -9.11 0.36
C ASP A 21 -4.71 -7.69 0.68
N GLU A 22 -4.32 -7.45 1.93
CA GLU A 22 -3.96 -6.13 2.46
C GLU A 22 -2.46 -6.05 2.74
N PHE A 23 -1.85 -4.97 2.24
CA PHE A 23 -0.42 -4.72 2.31
C PHE A 23 -0.16 -3.32 2.87
N ALA A 24 0.84 -3.20 3.73
CA ALA A 24 1.35 -1.93 4.24
C ALA A 24 2.78 -1.70 3.73
N LEU A 25 3.07 -0.49 3.27
CA LEU A 25 4.39 -0.07 2.82
C LEU A 25 4.90 1.01 3.78
N ILE A 26 5.97 0.71 4.50
CA ILE A 26 6.68 1.71 5.31
C ILE A 26 7.70 2.38 4.40
N SER A 27 7.39 3.62 4.01
CA SER A 27 8.17 4.36 3.02
C SER A 27 9.49 4.92 3.56
N GLY A 28 9.60 5.13 4.89
CA GLY A 28 10.69 5.88 5.51
C GLY A 28 10.71 7.37 5.16
N LEU A 29 9.71 7.84 4.42
CA LEU A 29 9.59 9.23 3.96
C LEU A 29 8.85 10.05 5.01
N TYR A 30 9.38 11.24 5.31
CA TYR A 30 8.76 12.21 6.22
C TYR A 30 7.96 13.28 5.49
N ASP A 31 8.07 13.33 4.16
CA ASP A 31 7.40 14.30 3.31
C ASP A 31 6.13 13.70 2.68
N TYR A 32 5.00 14.37 2.91
CA TYR A 32 3.69 13.91 2.44
C TYR A 32 3.60 13.85 0.92
N GLU A 33 4.17 14.84 0.21
CA GLU A 33 4.12 14.91 -1.26
C GLU A 33 4.83 13.69 -1.89
N SER A 34 5.96 13.31 -1.32
CA SER A 34 6.75 12.16 -1.75
C SER A 34 5.99 10.85 -1.55
N VAL A 35 5.24 10.72 -0.44
CA VAL A 35 4.41 9.54 -0.18
C VAL A 35 3.18 9.49 -1.10
N VAL A 36 2.57 10.63 -1.42
CA VAL A 36 1.48 10.70 -2.40
C VAL A 36 1.97 10.31 -3.80
N ARG A 37 3.13 10.80 -4.24
CA ARG A 37 3.70 10.38 -5.53
C ARG A 37 4.00 8.88 -5.58
N LEU A 38 4.38 8.29 -4.44
CA LEU A 38 4.60 6.85 -4.33
C LEU A 38 3.28 6.08 -4.45
N SER A 39 2.22 6.54 -3.77
CA SER A 39 0.90 5.90 -3.86
C SER A 39 0.32 6.02 -5.27
N GLU A 40 0.46 7.17 -5.93
CA GLU A 40 0.06 7.38 -7.31
C GLU A 40 0.79 6.43 -8.27
N GLN A 41 2.10 6.20 -8.09
CA GLN A 41 2.85 5.24 -8.91
C GLN A 41 2.37 3.79 -8.74
N VAL A 42 1.96 3.41 -7.53
CA VAL A 42 1.35 2.10 -7.27
C VAL A 42 -0.04 2.01 -7.93
N LEU A 43 -0.86 3.05 -7.77
CA LEU A 43 -2.21 3.13 -8.33
C LEU A 43 -2.23 3.28 -9.86
N ALA A 44 -1.19 3.84 -10.47
CA ALA A 44 -1.06 3.95 -11.93
C ALA A 44 -1.04 2.59 -12.63
N LYS A 45 -0.74 1.51 -11.90
CA LYS A 45 -0.80 0.12 -12.39
C LYS A 45 -2.15 -0.56 -12.15
N ASN A 46 -3.15 0.17 -11.65
CA ASN A 46 -4.51 -0.33 -11.56
C ASN A 46 -5.11 -0.57 -12.94
N GLY A 47 -5.82 -1.68 -13.10
CA GLY A 47 -6.36 -2.10 -14.38
C GLY A 47 -5.37 -2.88 -15.25
N GLU A 48 -4.07 -2.92 -14.91
CA GLU A 48 -3.18 -3.92 -15.50
C GLU A 48 -3.70 -5.32 -15.18
N THR A 49 -3.78 -6.16 -16.19
CA THR A 49 -4.23 -7.55 -16.03
C THR A 49 -3.08 -8.44 -15.58
N ILE A 50 -3.34 -9.32 -14.62
CA ILE A 50 -2.45 -10.46 -14.36
C ILE A 50 -2.97 -11.68 -15.10
N ASP A 51 -2.07 -12.51 -15.60
CA ASP A 51 -2.43 -13.81 -16.14
C ASP A 51 -2.49 -14.81 -14.98
N TYR A 52 -3.67 -15.37 -14.76
CA TYR A 52 -3.89 -16.44 -13.79
C TYR A 52 -4.64 -17.57 -14.50
N GLU A 53 -4.01 -18.73 -14.62
CA GLU A 53 -4.57 -19.91 -15.30
C GLU A 53 -5.05 -19.62 -16.74
N GLY A 54 -4.36 -18.74 -17.47
CA GLY A 54 -4.73 -18.35 -18.83
C GLY A 54 -5.88 -17.33 -18.91
N GLN A 55 -6.36 -16.84 -17.77
CA GLN A 55 -7.33 -15.75 -17.70
C GLN A 55 -6.64 -14.45 -17.30
N LYS A 56 -6.89 -13.40 -18.09
CA LYS A 56 -6.43 -12.04 -17.79
C LYS A 56 -7.41 -11.37 -16.83
N LEU A 57 -7.04 -11.29 -15.56
CA LEU A 57 -7.86 -10.67 -14.52
C LEU A 57 -7.36 -9.24 -14.26
N PRO A 58 -8.20 -8.20 -14.47
CA PRO A 58 -7.83 -6.84 -14.08
C PRO A 58 -7.77 -6.75 -12.56
N LEU A 59 -6.67 -6.22 -12.03
CA LEU A 59 -6.53 -5.96 -10.61
C LEU A 59 -6.56 -4.47 -10.33
N SER A 60 -7.42 -4.08 -9.40
CA SER A 60 -7.51 -2.74 -8.85
C SER A 60 -7.12 -2.77 -7.38
N LEU A 61 -6.21 -1.90 -6.99
CA LEU A 61 -5.75 -1.68 -5.62
C LEU A 61 -6.34 -0.36 -5.11
N TRP A 62 -6.56 -0.29 -3.82
CA TRP A 62 -6.85 0.94 -3.12
C TRP A 62 -5.67 1.25 -2.20
N CYS A 63 -5.27 2.52 -2.12
CA CYS A 63 -4.11 2.93 -1.34
C CYS A 63 -4.47 4.09 -0.43
N GLY A 64 -4.20 3.92 0.86
CA GLY A 64 -4.34 4.93 1.88
C GLY A 64 -2.99 5.33 2.46
N VAL A 65 -2.83 6.59 2.81
CA VAL A 65 -1.60 7.13 3.40
C VAL A 65 -1.87 7.53 4.85
N THR A 66 -1.04 7.04 5.76
CA THR A 66 -1.07 7.44 7.17
C THR A 66 0.34 7.72 7.67
N GLN A 67 0.49 8.72 8.54
CA GLN A 67 1.76 9.08 9.15
C GLN A 67 1.99 8.24 10.40
N ILE A 68 3.18 7.66 10.52
CA ILE A 68 3.59 6.91 11.71
C ILE A 68 3.94 7.91 12.83
N PRO A 69 3.24 7.92 13.98
CA PRO A 69 3.56 8.81 15.09
C PRO A 69 4.86 8.39 15.79
N GLU A 70 5.61 9.34 16.34
CA GLU A 70 6.89 9.09 17.05
C GLU A 70 6.72 8.18 18.29
N SER A 71 5.56 8.23 18.95
CA SER A 71 5.21 7.34 20.05
C SER A 71 4.21 6.30 19.56
N LEU A 72 4.70 5.10 19.21
CA LEU A 72 3.86 4.06 18.63
C LEU A 72 3.30 3.12 19.70
N ARG A 73 1.98 3.15 19.91
CA ARG A 73 1.27 1.99 20.47
C ARG A 73 0.81 1.13 19.30
N TYR A 74 1.37 -0.08 19.18
CA TYR A 74 1.07 -0.99 18.07
C TYR A 74 -0.44 -1.20 17.86
N SER A 75 -1.23 -1.24 18.94
CA SER A 75 -2.69 -1.37 18.89
C SER A 75 -3.40 -0.19 18.22
N GLU A 76 -2.93 1.04 18.46
CA GLU A 76 -3.52 2.24 17.85
C GLU A 76 -3.09 2.34 16.38
N PHE A 77 -1.81 2.10 16.11
CA PHE A 77 -1.27 2.14 14.75
C PHE A 77 -1.91 1.09 13.82
N PHE A 78 -2.14 -0.12 14.31
CA PHE A 78 -2.84 -1.16 13.56
C PHE A 78 -4.29 -0.77 13.23
N THR A 79 -4.97 -0.16 14.19
CA THR A 79 -6.35 0.32 14.01
C THR A 79 -6.41 1.44 12.97
N ASP A 80 -5.48 2.39 13.04
CA ASP A 80 -5.37 3.50 12.07
C ASP A 80 -5.06 3.01 10.66
N MET A 81 -4.18 2.00 10.51
CA MET A 81 -3.90 1.38 9.21
C MET A 81 -5.17 0.75 8.61
N HIS A 82 -5.93 -0.01 9.39
CA HIS A 82 -7.16 -0.62 8.91
C HIS A 82 -8.22 0.43 8.53
N HIS A 83 -8.42 1.43 9.40
CA HIS A 83 -9.31 2.56 9.10
C HIS A 83 -8.92 3.33 7.84
N THR A 84 -7.62 3.52 7.62
CA THR A 84 -7.12 4.23 6.42
C THR A 84 -7.44 3.41 5.17
N ILE A 85 -7.25 2.09 5.21
CA ILE A 85 -7.58 1.20 4.10
C ILE A 85 -9.09 1.22 3.82
N ASP A 86 -9.93 1.15 4.84
CA ASP A 86 -11.39 1.14 4.66
C ASP A 86 -11.90 2.46 4.11
N LYS A 87 -11.42 3.61 4.62
CA LYS A 87 -11.72 4.93 4.02
C LYS A 87 -11.23 5.05 2.59
N SER A 88 -10.17 4.35 2.25
CA SER A 88 -9.66 4.38 0.88
C SER A 88 -10.63 3.69 -0.07
N LYS A 89 -11.42 2.70 0.39
CA LYS A 89 -12.35 1.90 -0.43
C LYS A 89 -13.72 2.57 -0.69
N GLU A 90 -14.03 3.69 -0.01
CA GLU A 90 -15.23 4.52 -0.24
C GLU A 90 -15.05 5.49 -1.42
#